data_AF-A0A5C6QQT2-F1
#
_entry.id   AF-A0A5C6QQT2-F1
#
_cell.length_a   1.000
_cell.length_b   1.000
_cell.length_c   1.000
_cell.angle_alpha   90.00
_cell.angle_beta   90.00
_cell.angle_gamma   90.00
#
_symmetry.space_group_name_H-M   'P 1'
#
loop_
_entity.id
_entity.type
_entity.pdbx_description
1 polymer ?
#
loop_
_entity_poly.entity_id
_entity_poly.type
_entity_poly.pdbx_seq_one_letter_code
_entity_poly.pdbx_strand_id
1 'polypeptide(L)'
;MKLTSFQSKVLAALIAIFVLSTVIYFYSSKDSTLPKMTVQEKKARFKALIIPAVNDVYADLMLRYNEVSTSLESGSHSEEIAKLKVEYKAKSDAELLMALKPHPKSIAIAQAAMESSWATSRFFREAYNIFGVWSFDEDEPRIAALQKRGDKTIWVKEYSSIKASVSDYYRTIARGRAFKEFRKLKMKTDDPFALVKKLDRYSEKGAEYGHELTSIIKFNKFHQLDAIN
;
A
#
# COMPACT_ATOMS: atom_id res chain seq x y z
N MET A 1 -51.06 38.16 -31.77
CA MET A 1 -50.90 36.75 -32.19
C MET A 1 -49.54 36.28 -31.69
N LYS A 2 -49.51 35.43 -30.65
CA LYS A 2 -48.28 35.04 -29.95
C LYS A 2 -47.52 33.97 -30.75
N LEU A 3 -46.28 34.27 -31.10
CA LEU A 3 -45.30 33.33 -31.65
C LEU A 3 -44.35 32.88 -30.54
N THR A 4 -44.03 31.58 -30.58
CA THR A 4 -43.49 30.76 -29.50
C THR A 4 -41.97 30.75 -29.41
N SER A 5 -41.50 30.49 -28.19
CA SER A 5 -40.14 30.68 -27.64
C SER A 5 -39.06 29.69 -28.11
N PHE A 6 -39.03 29.29 -29.39
CA PHE A 6 -38.12 28.22 -29.84
C PHE A 6 -36.95 28.68 -30.74
N GLN A 7 -36.81 29.97 -31.05
CA GLN A 7 -35.79 30.43 -32.02
C GLN A 7 -34.96 31.65 -31.62
N SER A 8 -35.02 32.13 -30.38
CA SER A 8 -34.38 33.42 -30.01
C SER A 8 -33.17 33.32 -29.07
N LYS A 9 -32.42 32.21 -29.04
CA LYS A 9 -31.11 32.14 -28.38
C LYS A 9 -30.05 31.34 -29.16
N VAL A 10 -30.09 31.42 -30.49
CA VAL A 10 -28.89 31.23 -31.31
C VAL A 10 -28.31 32.63 -31.55
N LEU A 11 -27.46 33.12 -30.64
CA LEU A 11 -26.35 34.04 -30.94
C LEU A 11 -25.54 34.31 -29.65
N ALA A 12 -24.25 34.00 -29.69
CA ALA A 12 -23.12 34.44 -28.85
C ALA A 12 -22.29 33.22 -28.44
N ALA A 13 -21.37 32.79 -29.29
CA ALA A 13 -19.98 33.25 -29.32
C ALA A 13 -19.06 32.37 -28.46
N LEU A 14 -18.04 31.85 -29.12
CA LEU A 14 -16.93 31.05 -28.63
C LEU A 14 -16.27 31.68 -27.39
N ILE A 15 -16.19 30.94 -26.28
CA ILE A 15 -15.17 31.12 -25.23
C ILE A 15 -14.66 29.75 -24.77
N ALA A 16 -13.35 29.69 -24.63
CA ALA A 16 -12.50 28.56 -24.32
C ALA A 16 -12.68 27.92 -22.92
N ILE A 17 -12.29 26.64 -22.83
CA ILE A 17 -11.70 25.89 -21.70
C ILE A 17 -12.18 26.27 -20.29
N PHE A 18 -12.94 25.38 -19.66
CA PHE A 18 -12.96 25.03 -18.22
C PHE A 18 -14.02 23.91 -18.05
N VAL A 19 -13.97 22.91 -17.18
CA VAL A 19 -13.01 22.29 -16.26
C VAL A 19 -13.65 20.94 -15.92
N LEU A 20 -12.83 19.96 -15.51
CA LEU A 20 -13.21 18.69 -14.85
C LEU A 20 -14.72 18.51 -14.66
N SER A 21 -15.37 17.77 -15.55
CA SER A 21 -16.70 17.26 -15.25
C SER A 21 -16.56 16.16 -14.18
N THR A 22 -16.63 16.60 -12.92
CA THR A 22 -17.22 15.89 -11.76
C THR A 22 -16.58 14.52 -11.48
N VAL A 23 -15.51 14.43 -10.67
CA VAL A 23 -15.55 14.51 -9.20
C VAL A 23 -16.84 13.90 -8.64
N ILE A 24 -16.67 12.73 -8.04
CA ILE A 24 -17.64 12.03 -7.18
C ILE A 24 -18.82 11.44 -7.95
N TYR A 25 -18.57 10.34 -8.67
CA TYR A 25 -19.55 9.26 -8.62
C TYR A 25 -19.49 8.76 -7.17
N PHE A 26 -20.52 9.17 -6.43
CA PHE A 26 -20.67 8.89 -5.02
C PHE A 26 -20.32 7.45 -4.68
N TYR A 27 -19.49 7.34 -3.64
CA TYR A 27 -19.46 6.23 -2.72
C TYR A 27 -20.82 5.52 -2.65
N SER A 28 -20.77 4.18 -2.72
CA SER A 28 -21.87 3.22 -2.52
C SER A 28 -22.44 2.59 -3.79
N SER A 29 -21.73 1.54 -4.25
CA SER A 29 -22.34 0.22 -4.42
C SER A 29 -21.24 -0.83 -4.32
N LYS A 30 -21.05 -1.36 -3.12
CA LYS A 30 -20.07 -2.39 -2.74
C LYS A 30 -20.54 -3.76 -3.26
N ASP A 31 -20.81 -3.87 -4.55
CA ASP A 31 -20.73 -5.09 -5.36
C ASP A 31 -20.84 -4.73 -6.85
N SER A 32 -19.75 -4.28 -7.46
CA SER A 32 -19.63 -4.22 -8.92
C SER A 32 -18.69 -5.34 -9.33
N THR A 33 -19.21 -6.35 -10.03
CA THR A 33 -18.37 -7.32 -10.74
C THR A 33 -17.34 -6.56 -11.56
N LEU A 34 -16.05 -6.86 -11.37
CA LEU A 34 -15.02 -6.20 -12.18
C LEU A 34 -15.32 -6.46 -13.65
N PRO A 35 -15.22 -5.44 -14.52
CA PRO A 35 -15.31 -5.69 -15.95
C PRO A 35 -14.24 -6.71 -16.35
N LYS A 36 -14.56 -7.55 -17.32
CA LYS A 36 -13.58 -8.49 -17.88
C LYS A 36 -12.44 -7.67 -18.49
N MET A 37 -11.23 -7.90 -18.00
CA MET A 37 -10.01 -7.19 -18.42
C MET A 37 -8.97 -8.18 -18.90
N THR A 38 -8.17 -7.76 -19.87
CA THR A 38 -6.91 -8.43 -20.23
C THR A 38 -5.90 -8.35 -19.08
N VAL A 39 -4.85 -9.17 -19.15
CA VAL A 39 -3.76 -9.15 -18.16
C VAL A 39 -3.07 -7.78 -18.16
N GLN A 40 -2.92 -7.16 -19.33
CA GLN A 40 -2.28 -5.86 -19.51
C GLN A 40 -3.10 -4.75 -18.84
N GLU A 41 -4.41 -4.69 -19.07
CA GLU A 41 -5.30 -3.71 -18.46
C GLU A 41 -5.34 -3.88 -16.93
N LYS A 42 -5.41 -5.11 -16.45
CA LYS A 42 -5.33 -5.42 -15.01
C LYS A 42 -4.05 -4.84 -14.39
N LYS A 43 -2.90 -5.10 -15.02
CA LYS A 43 -1.60 -4.59 -14.55
C LYS A 43 -1.50 -3.07 -14.64
N ALA A 44 -2.06 -2.45 -15.68
CA ALA A 44 -2.08 -0.99 -15.82
C ALA A 44 -2.92 -0.34 -14.71
N ARG A 45 -4.13 -0.84 -14.47
CA ARG A 45 -5.00 -0.40 -13.37
C ARG A 45 -4.33 -0.60 -12.00
N PHE A 46 -3.72 -1.76 -11.78
CA PHE A 46 -2.94 -2.03 -10.57
C PHE A 46 -1.87 -0.97 -10.34
N LYS A 47 -1.05 -0.67 -11.36
CA LYS A 47 0.02 0.33 -11.27
C LYS A 47 -0.55 1.72 -10.93
N ALA A 48 -1.62 2.13 -11.59
CA ALA A 48 -2.26 3.43 -11.37
C ALA A 48 -2.81 3.60 -9.94
N LEU A 49 -3.26 2.50 -9.31
CA LEU A 49 -3.80 2.53 -7.94
C LEU A 49 -2.72 2.39 -6.86
N ILE A 50 -1.75 1.48 -7.06
CA ILE A 50 -0.82 1.08 -6.00
C ILE A 50 0.45 1.91 -5.98
N ILE A 51 1.01 2.28 -7.14
CA ILE A 51 2.29 3.00 -7.17
C ILE A 51 2.22 4.36 -6.47
N PRO A 52 1.19 5.21 -6.70
CA PRO A 52 1.09 6.48 -5.98
C PRO A 52 0.98 6.28 -4.46
N ALA A 53 0.13 5.35 -4.01
CA ALA A 53 -0.04 5.08 -2.59
C ALA A 53 1.26 4.56 -1.93
N VAL A 54 2.03 3.70 -2.62
CA VAL A 54 3.34 3.25 -2.12
C VAL A 54 4.35 4.38 -2.10
N ASN A 55 4.40 5.23 -3.13
CA ASN A 55 5.29 6.39 -3.17
C ASN A 55 5.01 7.33 -1.99
N ASP A 56 3.74 7.69 -1.77
CA ASP A 56 3.34 8.60 -0.69
C ASP A 56 3.73 8.05 0.68
N VAL A 57 3.39 6.78 0.97
CA VAL A 57 3.75 6.16 2.25
C VAL A 57 5.27 6.04 2.40
N TYR A 58 5.98 5.68 1.34
CA TYR A 58 7.44 5.58 1.38
C TYR A 58 8.08 6.94 1.69
N ALA A 59 7.61 8.02 1.06
CA ALA A 59 8.09 9.37 1.32
C ALA A 59 7.85 9.78 2.78
N ASP A 60 6.64 9.57 3.29
CA ASP A 60 6.29 9.85 4.70
C ASP A 60 7.21 9.08 5.67
N LEU A 61 7.46 7.79 5.39
CA LEU A 61 8.32 6.93 6.22
C LEU A 61 9.80 7.31 6.13
N MET A 62 10.30 7.65 4.93
CA MET A 62 11.68 8.10 4.75
C MET A 62 11.93 9.44 5.44
N LEU A 63 10.98 10.38 5.36
CA LEU A 63 11.05 11.65 6.09
C LEU A 63 11.18 11.39 7.59
N ARG A 64 10.27 10.60 8.16
CA ARG A 64 10.30 10.23 9.59
C ARG A 64 11.60 9.53 9.97
N TYR A 65 12.11 8.63 9.14
CA TYR A 65 13.39 7.96 9.38
C TYR A 65 14.55 8.96 9.43
N ASN A 66 14.63 9.89 8.49
CA ASN A 66 15.70 10.89 8.42
C ASN A 66 15.65 11.83 9.62
N GLU A 67 14.47 12.35 9.98
CA GLU A 67 14.28 13.24 11.14
C GLU A 67 14.74 12.57 12.45
N VAL A 68 14.38 11.30 12.64
CA VAL A 68 14.79 10.53 13.82
C VAL A 68 16.28 10.20 13.78
N SER A 69 16.86 9.85 12.62
CA SER A 69 18.30 9.62 12.47
C SER A 69 19.11 10.85 12.85
N THR A 70 18.78 12.01 12.28
CA THR A 70 19.45 13.28 12.58
C THR A 70 19.31 13.66 14.06
N SER A 71 18.13 13.47 14.64
CA SER A 71 17.91 13.74 16.07
C SER A 71 18.80 12.86 16.95
N LEU A 72 18.90 11.56 16.66
CA LEU A 72 19.74 10.63 17.40
C LEU A 72 21.25 10.91 17.22
N GLU A 73 21.69 11.28 16.03
CA GLU A 73 23.07 11.67 15.74
C GLU A 73 23.50 12.92 16.52
N SER A 74 22.56 13.85 16.76
CA SER A 74 22.79 15.04 17.60
C SER A 74 22.79 14.76 19.11
N GLY A 75 22.55 13.51 19.54
CA GLY A 75 22.45 13.12 20.95
C GLY A 75 21.10 13.47 21.59
N SER A 76 20.07 13.82 20.80
CA SER A 76 18.74 14.13 21.30
C SER A 76 17.96 12.87 21.61
N HIS A 77 17.51 12.73 22.86
CA HIS A 77 16.64 11.66 23.32
C HIS A 77 15.30 12.23 23.78
N SER A 78 14.48 12.66 22.82
CA SER A 78 13.16 13.23 23.10
C SER A 78 12.15 12.19 23.60
N GLU A 79 11.10 12.67 24.26
CA GLU A 79 9.96 11.83 24.66
C GLU A 79 9.31 11.14 23.44
N GLU A 80 9.33 11.79 22.28
CA GLU A 80 8.83 11.22 21.02
C GLU A 80 9.66 9.99 20.58
N ILE A 81 10.99 10.06 20.69
CA ILE A 81 11.87 8.91 20.41
C ILE A 81 11.60 7.76 21.39
N ALA A 82 11.33 8.07 22.67
CA ALA A 82 10.97 7.06 23.65
C ALA A 82 9.62 6.37 23.30
N LYS A 83 8.60 7.14 22.90
CA LYS A 83 7.31 6.62 22.41
C LYS A 83 7.48 5.74 21.19
N LEU A 84 8.32 6.17 20.25
CA LEU A 84 8.69 5.42 19.06
C LEU A 84 9.35 4.07 19.38
N LYS A 85 10.28 4.02 20.33
CA LYS A 85 10.89 2.75 20.77
C LYS A 85 9.85 1.78 21.30
N VAL A 86 8.89 2.27 22.10
CA VAL A 86 7.77 1.46 22.61
C VAL A 86 6.89 0.98 21.46
N GLU A 87 6.49 1.88 20.55
CA GLU A 87 5.64 1.53 19.41
C GLU A 87 6.29 0.45 18.53
N TYR A 88 7.56 0.63 18.17
CA TYR A 88 8.27 -0.28 17.27
C TYR A 88 8.93 -1.46 17.98
N LYS A 89 8.75 -1.58 19.31
CA LYS A 89 9.34 -2.63 20.17
C LYS A 89 10.87 -2.68 20.04
N ALA A 90 11.50 -1.52 19.87
CA ALA A 90 12.94 -1.37 19.74
C ALA A 90 13.61 -1.15 21.10
N LYS A 91 14.72 -1.84 21.36
CA LYS A 91 15.45 -1.75 22.63
C LYS A 91 16.61 -0.75 22.60
N SER A 92 16.98 -0.28 21.42
CA SER A 92 18.07 0.67 21.21
C SER A 92 17.75 1.60 20.04
N ASP A 93 18.53 2.67 19.90
CA ASP A 93 18.45 3.60 18.78
C ASP A 93 18.70 2.90 17.44
N ALA A 94 19.68 2.00 17.40
CA ALA A 94 19.96 1.18 16.23
C ALA A 94 18.77 0.27 15.86
N GLU A 95 18.11 -0.36 16.85
CA GLU A 95 16.90 -1.14 16.58
C GLU A 95 15.73 -0.28 16.10
N LEU A 96 15.61 0.95 16.60
CA LEU A 96 14.57 1.89 16.15
C LEU A 96 14.82 2.31 14.71
N LEU A 97 16.04 2.72 14.34
CA LEU A 97 16.39 3.09 12.98
C LEU A 97 16.19 1.92 12.00
N MET A 98 16.56 0.70 12.41
CA MET A 98 16.23 -0.51 11.65
C MET A 98 14.73 -0.72 11.47
N ALA A 99 13.88 -0.34 12.43
CA ALA A 99 12.44 -0.43 12.30
C ALA A 99 11.86 0.66 11.39
N LEU A 100 12.36 1.88 11.50
CA LEU A 100 11.82 3.06 10.81
C LEU A 100 12.21 3.15 9.32
N LYS A 101 13.44 2.76 8.94
CA LYS A 101 13.87 2.84 7.52
C LYS A 101 12.89 2.02 6.66
N PRO A 102 12.13 2.57 5.71
CA PRO A 102 11.32 1.75 4.81
C PRO A 102 12.21 0.87 3.92
N HIS A 103 11.68 -0.25 3.45
CA HIS A 103 12.34 -1.06 2.43
C HIS A 103 11.98 -0.57 1.01
N PRO A 104 12.73 -0.95 -0.03
CA PRO A 104 12.48 -0.51 -1.40
C PRO A 104 11.02 -0.68 -1.84
N LYS A 105 10.53 0.30 -2.59
CA LYS A 105 9.14 0.40 -3.06
C LYS A 105 8.76 -0.78 -3.94
N SER A 106 9.70 -1.26 -4.75
CA SER A 106 9.51 -2.41 -5.64
C SER A 106 9.05 -3.67 -4.90
N ILE A 107 9.52 -3.89 -3.67
CA ILE A 107 9.11 -5.02 -2.82
C ILE A 107 7.64 -4.86 -2.41
N ALA A 108 7.26 -3.69 -1.90
CA ALA A 108 5.87 -3.42 -1.48
C ALA A 108 4.90 -3.57 -2.66
N ILE A 109 5.29 -3.04 -3.84
CA ILE A 109 4.49 -3.15 -5.07
C ILE A 109 4.37 -4.61 -5.53
N ALA A 110 5.46 -5.38 -5.48
CA ALA A 110 5.41 -6.79 -5.88
C ALA A 110 4.56 -7.65 -4.91
N GLN A 111 4.68 -7.41 -3.60
CA GLN A 111 3.81 -8.05 -2.60
C GLN A 111 2.36 -7.64 -2.84
N ALA A 112 2.06 -6.35 -3.03
CA ALA A 112 0.72 -5.89 -3.34
C ALA A 112 0.15 -6.57 -4.59
N ALA A 113 0.95 -6.75 -5.65
CA ALA A 113 0.52 -7.45 -6.87
C ALA A 113 0.14 -8.91 -6.60
N MET A 114 0.96 -9.61 -5.82
CA MET A 114 0.74 -11.00 -5.48
C MET A 114 -0.46 -11.19 -4.53
N GLU A 115 -0.50 -10.45 -3.43
CA GLU A 115 -1.50 -10.60 -2.36
C GLU A 115 -2.89 -10.13 -2.79
N SER A 116 -2.99 -9.06 -3.59
CA SER A 116 -4.28 -8.52 -4.06
C SER A 116 -4.73 -9.08 -5.42
N SER A 117 -3.99 -10.06 -5.96
CA SER A 117 -4.19 -10.58 -7.32
C SER A 117 -4.14 -9.49 -8.40
N TRP A 118 -3.26 -8.51 -8.25
CA TRP A 118 -3.17 -7.29 -9.07
C TRP A 118 -4.37 -6.35 -8.89
N ALA A 119 -4.73 -6.07 -7.63
CA ALA A 119 -5.82 -5.18 -7.24
C ALA A 119 -7.21 -5.64 -7.76
N THR A 120 -7.40 -6.95 -7.92
CA THR A 120 -8.69 -7.53 -8.37
C THR A 120 -9.37 -8.41 -7.32
N SER A 121 -8.68 -8.76 -6.23
CA SER A 121 -9.28 -9.54 -5.16
C SER A 121 -10.51 -8.83 -4.57
N ARG A 122 -11.48 -9.60 -4.07
CA ARG A 122 -12.66 -9.06 -3.38
C ARG A 122 -12.25 -8.16 -2.21
N PHE A 123 -11.30 -8.62 -1.39
CA PHE A 123 -10.84 -7.87 -0.22
C PHE A 123 -10.18 -6.54 -0.58
N PHE A 124 -9.47 -6.45 -1.71
CA PHE A 124 -8.99 -5.17 -2.20
C PHE A 124 -10.15 -4.25 -2.63
N ARG A 125 -11.11 -4.77 -3.40
CA ARG A 125 -12.21 -3.95 -3.95
C ARG A 125 -13.17 -3.43 -2.90
N GLU A 126 -13.47 -4.27 -1.91
CA GLU A 126 -14.48 -3.97 -0.90
C GLU A 126 -13.87 -3.38 0.38
N ALA A 127 -12.66 -3.77 0.75
CA ALA A 127 -12.06 -3.39 2.04
C ALA A 127 -10.74 -2.64 1.91
N TYR A 128 -10.29 -2.34 0.69
CA TYR A 128 -8.92 -1.84 0.41
C TYR A 128 -7.82 -2.67 1.07
N ASN A 129 -8.10 -3.93 1.39
CA ASN A 129 -7.17 -4.81 2.08
C ASN A 129 -6.30 -5.52 1.05
N ILE A 130 -5.15 -4.93 0.79
CA ILE A 130 -4.19 -5.38 -0.23
C ILE A 130 -3.49 -6.67 0.21
N PHE A 131 -3.18 -6.77 1.51
CA PHE A 131 -2.27 -7.78 2.07
C PHE A 131 -2.98 -8.87 2.88
N GLY A 132 -4.31 -8.95 2.77
CA GLY A 132 -5.12 -9.97 3.44
C GLY A 132 -5.06 -9.92 4.97
N VAL A 133 -4.92 -8.73 5.55
CA VAL A 133 -4.76 -8.55 7.00
C VAL A 133 -6.04 -8.97 7.72
N TRP A 134 -5.91 -9.92 8.64
CA TRP A 134 -7.03 -10.39 9.47
C TRP A 134 -7.40 -9.33 10.50
N SER A 135 -8.70 -9.24 10.77
CA SER A 135 -9.24 -8.43 11.85
C SER A 135 -9.67 -9.35 12.99
N PHE A 136 -9.11 -9.12 14.17
CA PHE A 136 -9.48 -9.82 15.41
C PHE A 136 -10.26 -8.92 16.37
N ASP A 137 -10.25 -7.62 16.09
CA ASP A 137 -11.00 -6.62 16.83
C ASP A 137 -12.40 -6.51 16.22
N GLU A 138 -13.43 -6.50 17.06
CA GLU A 138 -14.82 -6.40 16.60
C GLU A 138 -15.27 -4.96 16.39
N ASP A 139 -14.54 -4.02 17.00
CA ASP A 139 -14.85 -2.60 16.98
C ASP A 139 -14.18 -1.89 15.79
N GLU A 140 -13.26 -2.56 15.08
CA GLU A 140 -12.65 -2.01 13.86
C GLU A 140 -13.44 -2.39 12.59
N PRO A 141 -13.47 -1.53 11.56
CA PRO A 141 -14.09 -1.86 10.28
C PRO A 141 -13.52 -3.16 9.69
N ARG A 142 -14.41 -4.09 9.33
CA ARG A 142 -14.03 -5.42 8.82
C ARG A 142 -15.12 -6.01 7.92
N ILE A 143 -14.70 -6.87 6.98
CA ILE A 143 -15.62 -7.66 6.15
C ILE A 143 -15.37 -9.15 6.35
N ALA A 144 -16.41 -9.96 6.20
CA ALA A 144 -16.29 -11.41 6.30
C ALA A 144 -15.61 -11.99 5.05
N ALA A 145 -14.74 -12.97 5.26
CA ALA A 145 -14.35 -13.90 4.20
C ALA A 145 -15.56 -14.75 3.80
N LEU A 146 -15.65 -15.10 2.51
CA LEU A 146 -16.73 -15.96 2.01
C LEU A 146 -16.61 -17.39 2.56
N GLN A 147 -15.39 -17.82 2.91
CA GLN A 147 -15.12 -19.13 3.48
C GLN A 147 -14.93 -19.03 4.99
N LYS A 148 -15.47 -20.01 5.71
CA LYS A 148 -15.20 -20.23 7.14
C LYS A 148 -13.97 -21.10 7.32
N ARG A 149 -13.31 -21.00 8.48
CA ARG A 149 -12.29 -21.97 8.92
C ARG A 149 -12.89 -22.83 10.02
N GLY A 150 -13.33 -24.02 9.64
CA GLY A 150 -14.27 -24.79 10.47
C GLY A 150 -15.57 -23.99 10.63
N ASP A 151 -16.01 -23.78 11.87
CA ASP A 151 -17.24 -23.04 12.16
C ASP A 151 -17.03 -21.52 12.32
N LYS A 152 -15.78 -21.06 12.32
CA LYS A 152 -15.45 -19.65 12.57
C LYS A 152 -15.41 -18.84 11.27
N THR A 153 -16.12 -17.72 11.26
CA THR A 153 -15.99 -16.68 10.24
C THR A 153 -14.61 -16.05 10.36
N ILE A 154 -13.87 -15.97 9.25
CA ILE A 154 -12.65 -15.17 9.17
C ILE A 154 -13.06 -13.74 8.83
N TRP A 155 -12.61 -12.79 9.64
CA TRP A 155 -12.77 -11.37 9.36
C TRP A 155 -11.47 -10.79 8.82
N VAL A 156 -11.58 -9.98 7.78
CA VAL A 156 -10.45 -9.21 7.25
C VAL A 156 -10.69 -7.74 7.47
N LYS A 157 -9.63 -7.02 7.82
CA LYS A 157 -9.67 -5.60 8.12
C LYS A 157 -10.13 -4.80 6.90
N GLU A 158 -10.97 -3.80 7.13
CA GLU A 158 -11.35 -2.79 6.16
C GLU A 158 -10.57 -1.49 6.42
N TYR A 159 -9.92 -0.99 5.38
CA TYR A 159 -9.14 0.23 5.43
C TYR A 159 -9.93 1.37 4.76
N SER A 160 -9.73 2.59 5.23
CA SER A 160 -10.31 3.80 4.63
C SER A 160 -9.74 4.13 3.26
N SER A 161 -8.55 3.62 2.93
CA SER A 161 -7.87 3.88 1.65
C SER A 161 -6.77 2.86 1.36
N ILE A 162 -6.31 2.84 0.11
CA ILE A 162 -5.11 2.10 -0.32
C ILE A 162 -3.88 2.56 0.50
N LYS A 163 -3.73 3.88 0.71
CA LYS A 163 -2.63 4.46 1.51
C LYS A 163 -2.61 3.90 2.93
N ALA A 164 -3.79 3.78 3.56
CA ALA A 164 -3.90 3.20 4.91
C ALA A 164 -3.50 1.72 4.95
N SER A 165 -3.90 0.91 3.97
CA SER A 165 -3.49 -0.50 3.88
C SER A 165 -1.98 -0.64 3.67
N VAL A 166 -1.38 0.19 2.81
CA VAL A 166 0.08 0.21 2.58
C VAL A 166 0.84 0.63 3.83
N SER A 167 0.37 1.66 4.55
CA SER A 167 0.97 2.11 5.81
C SER A 167 0.98 1.00 6.88
N ASP A 168 -0.15 0.29 7.04
CA ASP A 168 -0.27 -0.82 8.01
C ASP A 168 0.63 -2.02 7.64
N TYR A 169 0.78 -2.29 6.33
CA TYR A 169 1.74 -3.29 5.84
C TYR A 169 3.19 -2.94 6.20
N TYR A 170 3.64 -1.72 5.91
CA TYR A 170 4.99 -1.29 6.28
C TYR A 170 5.21 -1.37 7.79
N ARG A 171 4.22 -0.98 8.58
CA ARG A 171 4.24 -1.07 10.04
C ARG A 171 4.33 -2.51 10.54
N THR A 172 3.65 -3.44 9.87
CA THR A 172 3.71 -4.88 10.18
C THR A 172 5.12 -5.42 9.98
N ILE A 173 5.75 -5.11 8.84
CA ILE A 173 7.15 -5.48 8.58
C ILE A 173 8.11 -4.82 9.58
N ALA A 174 7.85 -3.57 9.95
CA ALA A 174 8.68 -2.82 10.90
C ALA A 174 8.66 -3.42 12.32
N ARG A 175 7.51 -3.93 12.78
CA ARG A 175 7.31 -4.45 14.14
C ARG A 175 7.49 -5.96 14.29
N GLY A 176 7.30 -6.72 13.22
CA GLY A 176 7.27 -8.18 13.27
C GLY A 176 8.62 -8.78 13.68
N ARG A 177 8.63 -9.69 14.68
CA ARG A 177 9.86 -10.39 15.10
C ARG A 177 10.48 -11.21 13.97
N ALA A 178 9.63 -11.82 13.13
CA ALA A 178 10.03 -12.62 11.97
C ALA A 178 10.89 -11.83 10.96
N PHE A 179 10.74 -10.51 10.88
CA PHE A 179 11.43 -9.67 9.90
C PHE A 179 12.70 -9.00 10.43
N LYS A 180 13.23 -9.44 11.59
CA LYS A 180 14.44 -8.84 12.18
C LYS A 180 15.64 -8.90 11.22
N GLU A 181 15.89 -10.05 10.60
CA GLU A 181 17.00 -10.20 9.64
C GLU A 181 16.78 -9.41 8.35
N PHE A 182 15.53 -9.30 7.88
CA PHE A 182 15.17 -8.41 6.79
C PHE A 182 15.49 -6.94 7.13
N ARG A 183 15.08 -6.48 8.32
CA ARG A 183 15.35 -5.11 8.79
C ARG A 183 16.83 -4.81 8.95
N LYS A 184 17.61 -5.78 9.41
CA LYS A 184 19.08 -5.68 9.51
C LYS A 184 19.72 -5.60 8.13
N LEU A 185 19.25 -6.39 7.16
CA LEU A 185 19.81 -6.42 5.81
C LEU A 185 19.55 -5.11 5.06
N LYS A 186 18.35 -4.52 5.16
CA LYS A 186 18.04 -3.23 4.48
C LYS A 186 18.82 -2.02 4.99
N MET A 187 19.51 -2.13 6.12
CA MET A 187 20.48 -1.10 6.54
C MET A 187 21.79 -1.17 5.76
N LYS A 188 22.09 -2.31 5.12
CA LYS A 188 23.36 -2.56 4.42
C LYS A 188 23.22 -2.50 2.90
N THR A 189 22.01 -2.70 2.38
CA THR A 189 21.74 -2.71 0.95
C THR A 189 20.29 -2.34 0.69
N ASP A 190 20.05 -1.63 -0.40
CA ASP A 190 18.72 -1.37 -0.92
C ASP A 190 18.40 -2.29 -2.13
N ASP A 191 19.22 -3.32 -2.38
CA ASP A 191 18.94 -4.30 -3.44
C ASP A 191 17.69 -5.14 -3.11
N PRO A 192 16.57 -4.98 -3.86
CA PRO A 192 15.36 -5.72 -3.58
C PRO A 192 15.54 -7.22 -3.75
N PHE A 193 16.44 -7.68 -4.62
CA PHE A 193 16.66 -9.12 -4.87
C PHE A 193 17.40 -9.81 -3.72
N ALA A 194 18.27 -9.10 -3.02
CA ALA A 194 18.85 -9.58 -1.78
C ALA A 194 17.82 -9.60 -0.64
N LEU A 195 16.99 -8.56 -0.56
CA LEU A 195 16.04 -8.37 0.54
C LEU A 195 14.89 -9.38 0.54
N VAL A 196 14.30 -9.70 -0.62
CA VAL A 196 13.18 -10.65 -0.69
C VAL A 196 13.54 -12.06 -0.22
N LYS A 197 14.83 -12.42 -0.22
CA LYS A 197 15.33 -13.69 0.35
C LYS A 197 15.19 -13.78 1.87
N LYS A 198 14.91 -12.66 2.55
CA LYS A 198 14.67 -12.57 4.00
C LYS A 198 13.18 -12.47 4.36
N LEU A 199 12.29 -12.75 3.41
CA LEU A 199 10.84 -12.78 3.60
C LEU A 199 10.26 -14.20 3.65
N ASP A 200 11.09 -15.22 3.92
CA ASP A 200 10.69 -16.62 4.04
C ASP A 200 9.61 -16.86 5.11
N ARG A 201 9.58 -16.03 6.14
CA ARG A 201 8.56 -16.09 7.20
C ARG A 201 7.31 -15.25 6.94
N TYR A 202 7.22 -14.59 5.78
CA TYR A 202 6.03 -13.84 5.39
C TYR A 202 4.90 -14.77 4.92
N SER A 203 5.25 -15.88 4.26
CA SER A 203 4.31 -16.82 3.66
C SER A 203 4.64 -18.25 4.07
N GLU A 204 3.62 -19.11 4.12
CA GLU A 204 3.79 -20.56 4.31
C GLU A 204 4.62 -21.21 3.19
N LYS A 205 4.75 -20.53 2.04
CA LYS A 205 5.63 -20.93 0.93
C LYS A 205 7.13 -20.86 1.25
N GLY A 206 7.54 -20.24 2.36
CA GLY A 206 8.95 -20.17 2.74
C GLY A 206 9.80 -19.43 1.70
N ALA A 207 10.95 -19.99 1.34
CA ALA A 207 11.88 -19.39 0.38
C ALA A 207 11.28 -19.17 -1.03
N GLU A 208 10.32 -20.01 -1.44
CA GLU A 208 9.65 -19.89 -2.74
C GLU A 208 8.94 -18.54 -2.90
N TYR A 209 8.43 -18.00 -1.81
CA TYR A 209 7.85 -16.66 -1.77
C TYR A 209 8.84 -15.57 -2.27
N GLY A 210 10.11 -15.66 -1.87
CA GLY A 210 11.16 -14.74 -2.33
C GLY A 210 11.49 -14.90 -3.82
N HIS A 211 11.39 -16.13 -4.35
CA HIS A 211 11.58 -16.42 -5.78
C HIS A 211 10.44 -15.85 -6.64
N GLU A 212 9.19 -15.99 -6.19
CA GLU A 212 8.01 -15.39 -6.83
C GLU A 212 8.12 -13.86 -6.85
N LEU A 213 8.49 -13.24 -5.72
CA LEU A 213 8.72 -11.79 -5.65
C LEU A 213 9.83 -11.32 -6.59
N THR A 214 10.96 -12.04 -6.62
CA THR A 214 12.06 -11.74 -7.55
C THR A 214 11.56 -11.72 -9.00
N SER A 215 10.75 -12.73 -9.37
CA SER A 215 10.21 -12.86 -10.72
C SER A 215 9.24 -11.72 -11.05
N ILE A 216 8.34 -11.36 -10.13
CA ILE A 216 7.43 -10.22 -10.29
C ILE A 216 8.21 -8.91 -10.46
N ILE A 217 9.20 -8.65 -9.61
CA ILE A 217 10.01 -7.41 -9.66
C ILE A 217 10.78 -7.31 -10.99
N LYS A 218 11.40 -8.41 -11.45
CA LYS A 218 12.15 -8.44 -12.71
C LYS A 218 11.24 -8.27 -13.93
N PHE A 219 10.22 -9.11 -14.06
CA PHE A 219 9.34 -9.12 -15.23
C PHE A 219 8.64 -7.78 -15.44
N ASN A 220 8.18 -7.15 -14.35
CA ASN A 220 7.44 -5.89 -14.43
C ASN A 220 8.34 -4.65 -14.30
N LYS A 221 9.67 -4.85 -14.19
CA LYS A 221 10.69 -3.81 -14.02
C LYS A 221 10.44 -2.89 -12.83
N PHE A 222 9.85 -3.40 -11.74
CA PHE A 222 9.53 -2.57 -10.58
C PHE A 222 10.75 -2.01 -9.85
N HIS A 223 11.90 -2.67 -9.95
CA HIS A 223 13.17 -2.18 -9.40
C HIS A 223 13.56 -0.79 -9.95
N GLN A 224 13.09 -0.40 -11.14
CA GLN A 224 13.33 0.93 -11.70
C GLN A 224 12.63 2.05 -10.91
N LEU A 225 11.59 1.71 -10.14
CA LEU A 225 10.86 2.66 -9.30
C LEU A 225 11.62 3.01 -8.01
N ASP A 226 12.62 2.21 -7.63
CA ASP A 226 13.41 2.44 -6.42
C ASP A 226 14.41 3.60 -6.61
N ALA A 227 14.79 3.91 -7.85
CA ALA A 227 15.70 5.01 -8.19
C ALA A 227 15.01 6.38 -8.32
N ILE A 228 13.68 6.41 -8.28
CA ILE A 228 12.88 7.63 -8.45
C ILE A 228 12.53 8.14 -7.05
N ASN A 229 13.16 9.22 -6.62
CA ASN A 229 12.82 9.96 -5.40
C ASN A 229 11.69 10.96 -5.69
#